data_AF-A0A2E7DA08-F1
#
_entry.id   AF-A0A2E7DA08-F1
#
_cell.length_a   1.000
_cell.length_b   1.000
_cell.length_c   1.000
_cell.angle_alpha   90.00
_cell.angle_beta   90.00
_cell.angle_gamma   90.00
#
_symmetry.space_group_name_H-M   'P 1'
#
loop_
_entity.id
_entity.type
_entity.pdbx_description
1 polymer ?
#
loop_
_entity_poly.entity_id
_entity_poly.type
_entity_poly.pdbx_seq_one_letter_code
_entity_poly.pdbx_strand_id
1 'polypeptide(L)'
;MKHISLNLGAPGDRRDARGTVWLAYPRPRPSRETSLDLSLDVVAKFAGSTDFQALNAERTLVQGTDASWVYSSWANGLSSLSIPLLGKGDAPATYNIRLHFAEFQKRQPEQRVFNVKVQGKTVIEGLDILKSTGKLKQALVQNIPNVAVSDHLKIEFEAADGTKAVPVLSAVEAIRVGGEVESGGE
;
A
#
# COMPACT_ATOMS: atom_id res chain seq x y z
N MET A 1 -0.84 -13.83 -10.98
CA MET A 1 -0.31 -12.45 -11.16
C MET A 1 1.20 -12.37 -10.85
N LYS A 2 2.04 -11.71 -11.68
CA LYS A 2 3.49 -11.58 -11.44
C LYS A 2 3.87 -10.40 -10.53
N HIS A 3 3.25 -9.24 -10.74
CA HIS A 3 3.47 -8.05 -9.94
C HIS A 3 2.19 -7.21 -9.95
N ILE A 4 1.80 -6.66 -8.80
CA ILE A 4 0.80 -5.60 -8.68
C ILE A 4 1.29 -4.54 -7.71
N SER A 5 1.01 -3.28 -8.04
CA SER A 5 1.28 -2.13 -7.19
C SER A 5 0.02 -1.26 -7.11
N LEU A 6 -0.48 -1.03 -5.89
CA LEU A 6 -1.67 -0.21 -5.62
C LEU A 6 -1.25 1.07 -4.90
N ASN A 7 -1.71 2.22 -5.38
CA ASN A 7 -1.58 3.51 -4.72
C ASN A 7 -2.94 3.92 -4.12
N LEU A 8 -3.01 3.98 -2.80
CA LEU A 8 -4.23 4.16 -2.03
C LEU A 8 -4.60 5.65 -1.94
N GLY A 9 -5.81 5.99 -2.35
CA GLY A 9 -6.32 7.36 -2.45
C GLY A 9 -5.83 8.14 -3.66
N ALA A 10 -5.08 7.52 -4.57
CA ALA A 10 -4.54 8.23 -5.73
C ALA A 10 -5.66 8.63 -6.71
N PRO A 11 -5.53 9.78 -7.40
CA PRO A 11 -6.56 10.25 -8.33
C PRO A 11 -6.61 9.46 -9.64
N GLY A 12 -5.62 8.60 -9.93
CA GLY A 12 -5.56 7.79 -11.14
C GLY A 12 -4.26 7.00 -11.25
N ASP A 13 -4.23 6.08 -12.21
CA ASP A 13 -3.07 5.22 -12.46
C ASP A 13 -1.91 6.02 -13.02
N ARG A 14 -0.70 5.69 -12.59
CA ARG A 14 0.53 6.34 -13.07
C ARG A 14 1.68 5.35 -13.09
N ARG A 15 2.62 5.57 -14.01
CA ARG A 15 3.86 4.81 -14.11
C ARG A 15 5.00 5.61 -13.47
N ASP A 16 5.82 4.98 -12.64
CA ASP A 16 7.03 5.62 -12.10
C ASP A 16 8.20 5.55 -13.10
N ALA A 17 9.30 6.24 -12.80
CA ALA A 17 10.48 6.30 -13.66
C ALA A 17 11.17 4.92 -13.86
N ARG A 18 10.89 3.95 -12.97
CA ARG A 18 11.40 2.57 -13.05
C ARG A 18 10.48 1.66 -13.84
N GLY A 19 9.39 2.19 -14.38
CA GLY A 19 8.42 1.45 -15.17
C GLY A 19 7.33 0.75 -14.35
N THR A 20 7.31 0.88 -13.01
CA THR A 20 6.26 0.28 -12.18
C THR A 20 4.94 1.00 -12.41
N VAL A 21 3.88 0.24 -12.71
CA VAL A 21 2.52 0.76 -12.90
C VAL A 21 1.76 0.74 -11.59
N TRP A 22 1.56 1.91 -10.98
CA TRP A 22 0.78 2.05 -9.76
C TRP A 22 -0.69 2.26 -10.11
N LEU A 23 -1.52 1.28 -9.78
CA LEU A 23 -2.97 1.34 -9.96
C LEU A 23 -3.59 2.13 -8.81
N ALA A 24 -4.38 3.13 -9.13
CA ALA A 24 -5.14 3.87 -8.13
C ALA A 24 -6.21 2.98 -7.48
N TYR A 25 -6.32 3.08 -6.15
CA TYR A 25 -7.39 2.45 -5.39
C TYR A 25 -7.99 3.45 -4.39
N PRO A 26 -9.33 3.59 -4.30
CA PRO A 26 -10.34 2.86 -5.06
C PRO A 26 -10.26 3.21 -6.55
N ARG A 27 -10.58 2.24 -7.40
CA ARG A 27 -10.62 2.46 -8.84
C ARG A 27 -11.71 3.50 -9.14
N PRO A 28 -11.41 4.61 -9.85
CA PRO A 28 -12.45 5.50 -10.33
C PRO A 28 -13.46 4.68 -11.12
N ARG A 29 -14.75 4.74 -10.77
CA ARG A 29 -15.78 4.01 -11.52
C ARG A 29 -15.80 4.56 -12.94
N PRO A 30 -15.56 3.73 -13.96
CA PRO A 30 -15.65 4.21 -15.33
C PRO A 30 -17.11 4.60 -15.61
N SER A 31 -17.33 5.69 -16.35
CA SER A 31 -18.68 6.12 -16.75
C SER A 31 -19.34 5.16 -17.74
N ARG A 32 -18.57 4.24 -18.32
CA ARG A 32 -19.00 3.07 -19.09
C ARG A 32 -18.06 1.92 -18.78
N GLU A 33 -18.59 0.77 -18.37
CA GLU A 33 -17.80 -0.46 -18.32
C GLU A 33 -17.30 -0.76 -19.73
N THR A 34 -15.99 -0.76 -19.91
CA THR A 34 -15.35 -1.16 -21.16
C THR A 34 -14.69 -2.52 -20.95
N SER A 35 -14.55 -3.32 -22.00
CA SER A 35 -13.94 -4.66 -21.92
C SER A 35 -12.47 -4.68 -21.48
N LEU A 36 -11.86 -3.52 -21.21
CA LEU A 36 -10.51 -3.35 -20.67
C LEU A 36 -10.48 -3.08 -19.16
N ASP A 37 -11.63 -3.15 -18.48
CA ASP A 37 -11.69 -2.97 -17.03
C ASP A 37 -11.05 -4.17 -16.33
N LEU A 38 -9.80 -3.98 -15.88
CA LEU A 38 -9.16 -4.89 -14.95
C LEU A 38 -9.93 -4.82 -13.62
N SER A 39 -10.92 -5.71 -13.46
CA SER A 39 -11.72 -5.85 -12.24
C SER A 39 -10.90 -6.56 -11.16
N LEU A 40 -10.14 -5.79 -10.40
CA LEU A 40 -9.52 -6.26 -9.17
C LEU A 40 -10.51 -6.01 -8.02
N ASP A 41 -11.06 -7.09 -7.46
CA ASP A 41 -11.92 -7.04 -6.27
C ASP A 41 -11.10 -6.78 -5.00
N VAL A 42 -10.41 -5.63 -4.97
CA VAL A 42 -9.66 -5.19 -3.80
C VAL A 42 -10.63 -4.66 -2.77
N VAL A 43 -10.56 -5.19 -1.55
CA VAL A 43 -11.44 -4.84 -0.45
C VAL A 43 -10.63 -4.16 0.66
N ALA A 44 -10.83 -2.86 0.85
CA ALA A 44 -10.36 -2.12 2.01
C ALA A 44 -11.47 -1.98 3.06
N LYS A 45 -11.11 -2.17 4.33
CA LYS A 45 -11.97 -1.88 5.49
C LYS A 45 -11.27 -0.89 6.39
N PHE A 46 -12.07 -0.06 7.06
CA PHE A 46 -11.59 0.99 7.95
C PHE A 46 -12.17 0.78 9.36
N ALA A 47 -11.39 1.10 10.39
CA ALA A 47 -11.82 0.97 11.79
C ALA A 47 -12.79 2.09 12.27
N GLY A 48 -13.20 3.00 11.37
CA GLY A 48 -14.06 4.15 11.69
C GLY A 48 -14.50 4.91 10.43
N SER A 49 -14.89 6.19 10.59
CA SER A 49 -15.40 7.04 9.49
C SER A 49 -14.31 7.65 8.59
N THR A 50 -13.07 7.21 8.71
CA THR A 50 -11.94 7.73 7.94
C THR A 50 -11.68 6.83 6.72
N ASP A 51 -11.34 7.44 5.60
CA ASP A 51 -11.22 6.78 4.29
C ASP A 51 -9.87 7.10 3.63
N PHE A 52 -9.87 7.58 2.39
CA PHE A 52 -8.69 7.94 1.63
C PHE A 52 -8.44 9.45 1.66
N GLN A 53 -7.18 9.84 1.82
CA GLN A 53 -6.75 11.23 1.74
C GLN A 53 -5.77 11.41 0.59
N ALA A 54 -5.80 12.59 -0.02
CA ALA A 54 -4.89 12.97 -1.08
C ALA A 54 -4.50 14.44 -0.96
N LEU A 55 -3.25 14.74 -1.31
CA LEU A 55 -2.68 16.07 -1.48
C LEU A 55 -2.38 16.30 -2.96
N ASN A 56 -2.15 17.56 -3.34
CA ASN A 56 -1.68 17.87 -4.69
C ASN A 56 -0.26 17.30 -4.87
N ALA A 57 -0.13 16.27 -5.71
CA ALA A 57 1.11 15.57 -6.02
C ALA A 57 2.22 16.50 -6.56
N GLU A 58 1.88 17.56 -7.30
CA GLU A 58 2.84 18.50 -7.88
C GLU A 58 3.47 19.44 -6.84
N ARG A 59 2.77 19.63 -5.70
CA ARG A 59 3.20 20.52 -4.61
C ARG A 59 3.72 19.74 -3.40
N THR A 60 3.69 18.41 -3.46
CA THR A 60 3.99 17.54 -2.33
C THR A 60 5.29 16.79 -2.60
N LEU A 61 6.38 17.33 -2.05
CA LEU A 61 7.68 16.65 -2.06
C LEU A 61 7.77 15.69 -0.88
N VAL A 62 8.12 14.45 -1.18
CA VAL A 62 8.43 13.41 -0.20
C VAL A 62 9.88 12.99 -0.38
N GLN A 63 10.65 13.04 0.70
CA GLN A 63 12.07 12.69 0.73
C GLN A 63 12.27 11.18 0.70
N GLY A 64 13.43 10.72 0.22
CA GLY A 64 13.78 9.29 0.15
C GLY A 64 13.05 8.49 -0.93
N THR A 65 12.47 9.17 -1.92
CA THR A 65 11.81 8.55 -3.08
C THR A 65 11.97 9.45 -4.30
N ASP A 66 12.07 8.84 -5.48
CA ASP A 66 11.96 9.50 -6.79
C ASP A 66 10.49 9.65 -7.24
N ALA A 67 9.58 8.88 -6.64
CA ALA A 67 8.15 8.87 -6.91
C ALA A 67 7.35 9.52 -5.77
N SER A 68 7.56 10.81 -5.51
CA SER A 68 6.85 11.55 -4.43
C SER A 68 5.32 11.43 -4.51
N TRP A 69 4.77 11.38 -5.73
CA TRP A 69 3.34 11.26 -5.98
C TRP A 69 2.72 9.93 -5.49
N VAL A 70 3.51 8.89 -5.27
CA VAL A 70 3.04 7.62 -4.67
C VAL A 70 2.64 7.82 -3.21
N TYR A 71 3.26 8.78 -2.53
CA TYR A 71 3.07 9.06 -1.11
C TYR A 71 2.15 10.26 -0.87
N SER A 72 1.74 10.99 -1.91
CA SER A 72 0.81 12.14 -1.78
C SER A 72 -0.64 11.72 -1.54
N SER A 73 -0.93 10.43 -1.47
CA SER A 73 -2.22 9.86 -1.08
C SER A 73 -2.03 8.68 -0.14
N TRP A 74 -3.03 8.41 0.69
CA TRP A 74 -3.02 7.28 1.62
C TRP A 74 -4.42 6.89 2.09
N ALA A 75 -4.57 5.64 2.51
CA ALA A 75 -5.67 5.21 3.37
C ALA A 75 -5.39 5.66 4.80
N ASN A 76 -6.35 6.34 5.45
CA ASN A 76 -6.28 6.80 6.82
C ASN A 76 -7.28 6.02 7.68
N GLY A 77 -6.78 5.23 8.63
CA GLY A 77 -7.59 4.35 9.47
C GLY A 77 -7.95 3.02 8.85
N LEU A 78 -7.14 2.57 7.88
CA LEU A 78 -7.22 1.25 7.28
C LEU A 78 -7.09 0.20 8.39
N SER A 79 -8.01 -0.77 8.41
CA SER A 79 -7.99 -1.93 9.33
C SER A 79 -7.69 -3.24 8.60
N SER A 80 -8.14 -3.37 7.35
CA SER A 80 -7.75 -4.48 6.50
C SER A 80 -7.70 -4.10 5.02
N LEU A 81 -6.81 -4.73 4.27
CA LEU A 81 -6.74 -4.71 2.82
C LEU A 81 -6.64 -6.14 2.29
N SER A 82 -7.56 -6.51 1.40
CA SER A 82 -7.57 -7.81 0.72
C SER A 82 -7.35 -7.59 -0.78
N ILE A 83 -6.35 -8.23 -1.36
CA ILE A 83 -5.98 -8.09 -2.77
C ILE A 83 -6.03 -9.46 -3.45
N PRO A 84 -6.86 -9.67 -4.49
CA PRO A 84 -6.91 -10.93 -5.23
C PRO A 84 -5.64 -11.07 -6.08
N LEU A 85 -4.71 -11.93 -5.68
CA LEU A 85 -3.45 -12.16 -6.41
C LEU A 85 -3.51 -13.42 -7.30
N LEU A 86 -4.32 -14.39 -6.91
CA LEU A 86 -4.49 -15.68 -7.55
C LEU A 86 -5.98 -15.99 -7.72
N GLY A 87 -6.33 -16.52 -8.89
CA GLY A 87 -7.70 -16.90 -9.25
C GLY A 87 -8.00 -18.38 -8.98
N LYS A 88 -9.25 -18.76 -9.23
CA LYS A 88 -9.67 -20.17 -9.13
C LYS A 88 -8.88 -21.04 -10.11
N GLY A 89 -8.14 -22.01 -9.57
CA GLY A 89 -7.32 -22.95 -10.36
C GLY A 89 -5.84 -22.59 -10.43
N ASP A 90 -5.44 -21.41 -9.93
CA ASP A 90 -4.02 -21.09 -9.75
C ASP A 90 -3.43 -21.92 -8.61
N ALA A 91 -2.19 -22.39 -8.79
CA ALA A 91 -1.43 -22.97 -7.69
C ALA A 91 -1.00 -21.87 -6.70
N PRO A 92 -0.90 -22.18 -5.38
CA PRO A 92 -0.36 -21.26 -4.40
C PRO A 92 1.01 -20.72 -4.84
N ALA A 93 1.25 -19.45 -4.54
CA ALA A 93 2.47 -18.76 -4.91
C ALA A 93 3.01 -17.92 -3.76
N THR A 94 4.29 -17.59 -3.86
CA THR A 94 4.99 -16.78 -2.86
C THR A 94 5.25 -15.39 -3.42
N TYR A 95 5.06 -14.36 -2.58
CA TYR A 95 5.22 -12.96 -2.93
C TYR A 95 6.14 -12.23 -1.94
N ASN A 96 6.94 -11.30 -2.44
CA ASN A 96 7.57 -10.25 -1.65
C ASN A 96 6.61 -9.06 -1.62
N ILE A 97 6.21 -8.65 -0.41
CA ILE A 97 5.29 -7.54 -0.19
C ILE A 97 6.08 -6.32 0.23
N ARG A 98 5.74 -5.15 -0.33
CA ARG A 98 6.28 -3.87 0.11
C ARG A 98 5.15 -2.96 0.54
N LEU A 99 5.25 -2.41 1.74
CA LEU A 99 4.29 -1.46 2.29
C LEU A 99 4.92 -0.08 2.35
N HIS A 100 4.26 0.89 1.73
CA HIS A 100 4.76 2.25 1.57
C HIS A 100 4.02 3.19 2.52
N PHE A 101 4.78 3.93 3.29
CA PHE A 101 4.29 4.86 4.29
C PHE A 101 4.97 6.22 4.16
N ALA A 102 4.25 7.27 4.53
CA ALA A 102 4.82 8.58 4.82
C ALA A 102 3.95 9.29 5.86
N GLU A 103 4.55 9.92 6.87
CA GLU A 103 3.82 10.71 7.86
C GLU A 103 3.78 12.19 7.43
N PHE A 104 2.58 12.73 7.29
CA PHE A 104 2.33 14.13 6.93
C PHE A 104 1.76 14.94 8.09
N GLN A 105 1.10 14.27 9.02
CA GLN A 105 0.46 14.94 10.14
C GLN A 105 1.53 15.30 11.17
N LYS A 106 1.58 16.58 11.54
CA LYS A 106 2.52 17.08 12.54
C LYS A 106 2.17 16.47 13.91
N ARG A 107 2.81 15.36 14.22
CA ARG A 107 2.67 14.57 15.44
C ARG A 107 4.02 14.44 16.13
N GLN A 108 3.99 14.01 17.38
CA GLN A 108 5.19 13.53 18.07
C GLN A 108 5.37 12.04 17.79
N PRO A 109 6.59 11.48 17.90
CA PRO A 109 6.78 10.05 18.02
C PRO A 109 5.82 9.43 19.04
N GLU A 110 5.47 8.17 18.84
CA GLU A 110 4.60 7.33 19.66
C GLU A 110 3.12 7.73 19.63
N GLN A 111 2.75 8.76 18.86
CA GLN A 111 1.36 9.15 18.66
C GLN A 111 0.63 8.36 17.58
N ARG A 112 1.36 7.73 16.65
CA ARG A 112 0.83 6.76 15.70
C ARG A 112 1.67 5.50 15.77
N VAL A 113 1.17 4.53 16.54
CA VAL A 113 1.78 3.22 16.67
C VAL A 113 0.75 2.16 16.29
N PHE A 114 1.14 1.24 15.42
CA PHE A 114 0.26 0.14 14.99
C PHE A 114 1.04 -1.09 14.58
N ASN A 115 0.42 -2.26 14.71
CA ASN A 115 0.95 -3.53 14.21
C ASN A 115 0.46 -3.76 12.78
N VAL A 116 1.23 -4.56 12.03
CA VAL A 116 0.83 -5.06 10.72
C VAL A 116 0.85 -6.58 10.74
N LYS A 117 -0.28 -7.18 10.36
CA LYS A 117 -0.40 -8.61 10.12
C LYS A 117 -0.54 -8.88 8.63
N VAL A 118 0.10 -9.95 8.16
CA VAL A 118 -0.03 -10.46 6.80
C VAL A 118 -0.38 -11.93 6.88
N GLN A 119 -1.43 -12.35 6.17
CA GLN A 119 -1.97 -13.71 6.26
C GLN A 119 -2.22 -14.17 7.72
N GLY A 120 -2.74 -13.26 8.56
CA GLY A 120 -3.05 -13.52 9.97
C GLY A 120 -1.83 -13.55 10.92
N LYS A 121 -0.61 -13.47 10.41
CA LYS A 121 0.62 -13.42 11.22
C LYS A 121 1.09 -11.98 11.40
N THR A 122 1.40 -11.57 12.63
CA THR A 122 2.08 -10.30 12.89
C THR A 122 3.48 -10.32 12.28
N VAL A 123 3.75 -9.39 11.37
CA VAL A 123 5.02 -9.25 10.66
C VAL A 123 5.74 -7.96 11.00
N ILE A 124 5.02 -6.95 11.51
CA ILE A 124 5.59 -5.71 12.06
C ILE A 124 4.86 -5.40 13.35
N GLU A 125 5.61 -5.26 14.44
CA GLU A 125 5.10 -4.87 15.76
C GLU A 125 5.46 -3.42 16.05
N GLY A 126 4.52 -2.64 16.57
CA GLY A 126 4.76 -1.28 17.07
C GLY A 126 5.29 -0.31 16.02
N LEU A 127 4.84 -0.39 14.76
CA LEU A 127 5.31 0.50 13.70
C LEU A 127 4.97 1.95 14.04
N ASP A 128 6.01 2.76 14.17
CA ASP A 128 5.95 4.21 14.23
C ASP A 128 6.75 4.79 13.07
N ILE A 129 6.04 5.35 12.10
CA ILE A 129 6.62 5.89 10.88
C ILE A 129 7.55 7.07 11.23
N LEU A 130 7.11 7.98 12.10
CA LEU A 130 7.86 9.20 12.42
C LEU A 130 9.12 8.88 13.24
N LYS A 131 9.04 7.92 14.16
CA LYS A 131 10.21 7.42 14.90
C LYS A 131 11.20 6.71 13.97
N SER A 132 10.71 5.98 12.97
CA SER A 132 11.54 5.27 11.98
C SER A 132 12.23 6.22 11.00
N THR A 133 11.55 7.28 10.56
CA THR A 133 12.07 8.22 9.55
C THR A 133 12.79 9.43 10.14
N GLY A 134 12.51 9.76 11.40
CA GLY A 134 13.01 10.95 12.10
C GLY A 134 12.42 12.29 11.63
N LYS A 135 11.56 12.30 10.59
CA LYS A 135 10.96 13.53 10.04
C LYS A 135 9.66 13.27 9.27
N LEU A 136 8.86 14.31 9.14
CA LEU A 136 7.67 14.32 8.28
C LEU A 136 8.05 14.29 6.80
N LYS A 137 7.13 13.82 5.95
CA LYS A 137 7.27 13.77 4.48
C LYS A 137 8.52 13.00 4.04
N GLN A 138 8.82 11.91 4.74
CA GLN A 138 9.89 10.97 4.41
C GLN A 138 9.26 9.62 4.08
N ALA A 139 9.61 9.07 2.93
CA ALA A 139 9.18 7.74 2.52
C ALA A 139 9.79 6.68 3.46
N LEU A 140 8.95 5.74 3.87
CA LEU A 140 9.33 4.52 4.57
C LEU A 140 8.76 3.33 3.81
N VAL A 141 9.61 2.36 3.49
CA VAL A 141 9.20 1.10 2.84
C VAL A 141 9.51 -0.05 3.77
N GLN A 142 8.48 -0.84 4.10
CA GLN A 142 8.63 -2.07 4.86
C GLN A 142 8.53 -3.27 3.94
N ASN A 143 9.57 -4.10 3.91
CA ASN A 143 9.65 -5.28 3.06
C ASN A 143 9.28 -6.53 3.88
N ILE A 144 8.29 -7.28 3.40
CA ILE A 144 7.86 -8.55 3.98
C ILE A 144 8.12 -9.65 2.94
N PRO A 145 9.22 -10.40 3.05
CA PRO A 145 9.59 -11.40 2.07
C PRO A 145 8.78 -12.69 2.23
N ASN A 146 8.72 -13.46 1.16
CA ASN A 146 8.26 -14.86 1.18
C ASN A 146 6.86 -15.11 1.75
N VAL A 147 5.90 -14.22 1.45
CA VAL A 147 4.50 -14.38 1.85
C VAL A 147 3.81 -15.40 0.94
N ALA A 148 3.34 -16.51 1.52
CA ALA A 148 2.55 -17.51 0.81
C ALA A 148 1.10 -17.02 0.62
N VAL A 149 0.60 -17.11 -0.61
CA VAL A 149 -0.76 -16.70 -1.00
C VAL A 149 -1.40 -17.82 -1.81
N SER A 150 -2.63 -18.18 -1.46
CA SER A 150 -3.47 -19.15 -2.18
C SER A 150 -4.50 -18.51 -3.09
N ASP A 151 -4.94 -17.30 -2.73
CA ASP A 151 -6.01 -16.56 -3.40
C ASP A 151 -5.79 -15.05 -3.19
N HIS A 152 -6.02 -14.57 -1.97
CA HIS A 152 -5.94 -13.18 -1.60
C HIS A 152 -4.74 -12.94 -0.70
N LEU A 153 -4.04 -11.85 -0.95
CA LEU A 153 -3.17 -11.25 0.04
C LEU A 153 -4.03 -10.45 1.03
N LYS A 154 -4.08 -10.92 2.27
CA LYS A 154 -4.75 -10.23 3.37
C LYS A 154 -3.73 -9.53 4.26
N ILE A 155 -3.91 -8.22 4.43
CA ILE A 155 -3.10 -7.35 5.29
C ILE A 155 -4.02 -6.70 6.31
N GLU A 156 -3.64 -6.73 7.57
CA GLU A 156 -4.43 -6.17 8.67
C GLU A 156 -3.58 -5.19 9.47
N PHE A 157 -4.21 -4.12 9.92
CA PHE A 157 -3.57 -3.00 10.60
C PHE A 157 -4.26 -2.77 11.94
N GLU A 158 -3.50 -2.87 13.02
CA GLU A 158 -4.03 -2.83 14.38
C GLU A 158 -3.40 -1.68 15.15
N ALA A 159 -4.20 -0.67 15.46
CA ALA A 159 -3.79 0.42 16.35
C ALA A 159 -3.29 -0.15 17.69
N ALA A 160 -2.12 0.31 18.15
CA ALA A 160 -1.64 -0.06 19.47
C ALA A 160 -2.49 0.60 20.56
N ASP A 161 -2.61 -0.04 21.72
CA ASP A 161 -3.35 0.51 22.86
C ASP A 161 -2.82 1.89 23.25
N GLY A 162 -3.73 2.85 23.44
CA GLY A 162 -3.38 4.23 23.81
C GLY A 162 -2.76 5.08 22.69
N THR A 163 -2.61 4.56 21.46
CA THR A 163 -2.19 5.38 20.31
C THR A 163 -3.18 6.52 20.06
N LYS A 164 -2.66 7.67 19.63
CA LYS A 164 -3.46 8.89 19.39
C LYS A 164 -3.90 9.05 17.95
N ALA A 165 -3.53 8.10 17.10
CA ALA A 165 -3.75 8.16 15.67
C ALA A 165 -3.90 6.75 15.09
N VAL A 166 -4.76 6.66 14.07
CA VAL A 166 -5.13 5.43 13.39
C VAL A 166 -4.03 4.96 12.42
N PRO A 167 -3.98 3.70 11.97
CA PRO A 167 -3.01 3.26 10.97
C PRO A 167 -3.13 4.03 9.65
N VAL A 168 -2.03 4.12 8.89
CA VAL A 168 -2.03 4.69 7.54
C VAL A 168 -1.26 3.79 6.59
N LEU A 169 -1.59 3.83 5.31
CA LEU A 169 -0.83 3.17 4.25
C LEU A 169 -0.96 3.98 2.96
N SER A 170 0.16 4.36 2.34
CA SER A 170 0.16 5.06 1.05
C SER A 170 -0.01 4.10 -0.12
N ALA A 171 0.78 3.04 -0.14
CA ALA A 171 0.80 2.12 -1.28
C ALA A 171 1.25 0.71 -0.87
N VAL A 172 0.98 -0.27 -1.73
CA VAL A 172 1.41 -1.66 -1.56
C VAL A 172 1.88 -2.24 -2.88
N GLU A 173 3.03 -2.91 -2.86
CA GLU A 173 3.50 -3.77 -3.97
C GLU A 173 3.43 -5.23 -3.53
N ALA A 174 3.00 -6.12 -4.43
CA ALA A 174 3.10 -7.57 -4.28
C ALA A 174 3.80 -8.17 -5.51
N ILE A 175 5.02 -8.67 -5.31
CA ILE A 175 5.92 -9.14 -6.38
C ILE A 175 6.12 -10.65 -6.21
N ARG A 176 5.71 -11.45 -7.19
CA ARG A 176 5.84 -12.92 -7.14
C ARG A 176 7.31 -13.32 -7.11
N VAL A 177 7.68 -14.16 -6.15
CA VAL A 177 9.02 -14.74 -6.06
C VAL A 177 9.24 -15.67 -7.26
N GLY A 178 10.38 -15.52 -7.93
CA GLY A 178 10.71 -16.29 -9.15
C GLY A 178 10.00 -15.83 -10.42
N GLY A 179 9.24 -14.73 -10.38
CA GLY A 179 8.82 -14.02 -11.59
C GLY A 179 9.87 -12.96 -11.93
N GLU A 180 10.52 -13.07 -13.08
CA GLU A 180 11.35 -11.98 -13.61
C GLU A 180 10.53 -10.69 -13.70
N VAL A 181 11.05 -9.62 -13.09
CA VAL A 181 10.67 -8.26 -13.43
C VAL A 181 11.38 -8.00 -14.75
N GLU A 182 10.67 -8.03 -15.87
CA GLU A 182 11.23 -7.54 -17.13
C GLU A 182 11.55 -6.06 -16.94
N SER A 183 12.83 -5.77 -16.66
CA SER A 183 13.41 -4.45 -16.82
C SER A 183 13.38 -4.15 -18.31
N GLY A 184 12.47 -3.28 -18.75
CA GLY A 184 12.44 -2.77 -20.11
C GLY A 184 13.79 -2.19 -20.47
N GLY A 185 14.42 -2.77 -21.49
CA GLY A 185 15.68 -2.33 -22.06
C GLY A 185 15.58 -0.92 -22.65
N GLU A 186 16.76 -0.29 -22.69
CA GLU A 186 17.12 1.04 -23.22
C GLU A 186 16.26 1.64 -24.34
#